data_AF-A0AAJ6PAD4-F1
#
_entry.id   AF-A0AAJ6PAD4-F1
#
_cell.length_a   1.000
_cell.length_b   1.000
_cell.length_c   1.000
_cell.angle_alpha   90.00
_cell.angle_beta   90.00
_cell.angle_gamma   90.00
#
_symmetry.space_group_name_H-M   'P 1'
#
loop_
_entity.id
_entity.type
_entity.pdbx_description
1 polymer ?
#
loop_
_entity_poly.entity_id
_entity_poly.type
_entity_poly.pdbx_seq_one_letter_code
_entity_poly.pdbx_strand_id
1 'polypeptide(L)' 'MPIKLSQLRAVVAVADCGNFSEVALELELTQLAISYAIATLEEELDVSLFARDRELTA' A
#
# COMPACT_ATOMS: atom_id res chain seq x y z
N MET A 1 -16.95 -2.55 -1.83
CA MET A 1 -16.96 -1.39 -0.91
C MET A 1 -16.58 -0.16 -1.73
N PRO A 2 -17.16 1.04 -1.57
CA PRO A 2 -16.73 2.17 -2.40
C PRO A 2 -15.24 2.47 -2.17
N ILE A 3 -14.48 2.59 -3.27
CA ILE A 3 -13.06 2.97 -3.25
C ILE A 3 -12.91 4.31 -2.51
N LYS A 4 -11.98 4.36 -1.56
CA LYS A 4 -11.72 5.53 -0.73
C LYS A 4 -10.47 6.26 -1.19
N LEU A 5 -10.50 7.59 -1.15
CA LEU A 5 -9.35 8.43 -1.46
C LEU A 5 -8.14 8.11 -0.56
N SER A 6 -8.37 7.68 0.68
CA SER A 6 -7.30 7.26 1.60
C SER A 6 -6.53 6.04 1.09
N GLN A 7 -7.17 5.12 0.38
CA GLN A 7 -6.52 3.94 -0.20
C GLN A 7 -5.65 4.35 -1.40
N LEU A 8 -6.18 5.21 -2.28
CA LEU A 8 -5.42 5.76 -3.40
C LEU A 8 -4.19 6.56 -2.94
N ARG A 9 -4.34 7.38 -1.88
CA ARG A 9 -3.21 8.12 -1.29
C ARG A 9 -2.15 7.18 -0.72
N ALA A 10 -2.56 6.09 -0.07
CA ALA A 10 -1.63 5.09 0.44
C ALA A 10 -0.85 4.41 -0.69
N VAL A 11 -1.52 4.06 -1.79
CA VAL A 11 -0.85 3.50 -2.99
C VAL A 11 0.16 4.48 -3.58
N VAL A 12 -0.23 5.73 -3.82
CA VAL A 12 0.68 6.74 -4.39
C VAL A 12 1.90 6.96 -3.50
N ALA A 13 1.69 7.12 -2.18
CA ALA A 13 2.80 7.30 -1.26
C ALA A 13 3.75 6.10 -1.21
N VAL A 14 3.23 4.87 -1.25
CA VAL A 14 4.07 3.66 -1.33
C VAL A 14 4.79 3.53 -2.67
N ALA A 15 4.16 3.93 -3.77
CA ALA A 15 4.80 3.94 -5.09
C ALA A 15 5.93 4.98 -5.18
N ASP A 16 5.79 6.13 -4.53
CA ASP A 16 6.79 7.20 -4.52
C ASP A 16 7.96 6.91 -3.58
N CYS A 17 7.69 6.38 -2.38
CA CYS A 17 8.72 6.14 -1.36
C CYS A 17 9.34 4.73 -1.39
N GLY A 18 8.64 3.73 -1.92
CA GLY A 18 9.08 2.32 -1.95
C GLY A 18 9.13 1.62 -0.58
N ASN A 19 8.99 2.34 0.53
CA ASN A 19 9.12 1.82 1.89
C ASN A 19 7.86 2.07 2.74
N PHE A 20 7.16 0.99 3.09
CA PHE A 20 5.93 1.03 3.87
C PHE A 20 6.10 1.65 5.27
N SER A 21 7.27 1.50 5.89
CA SER A 21 7.52 2.05 7.24
C SER A 21 7.74 3.55 7.21
N GLU A 22 8.38 4.09 6.16
CA GLU A 22 8.56 5.52 6.00
C GLU A 22 7.25 6.20 5.63
N VAL A 23 6.46 5.58 4.75
CA VAL A 23 5.11 6.06 4.37
C VAL A 23 4.15 6.07 5.56
N ALA A 24 4.26 5.10 6.48
CA ALA A 24 3.50 5.07 7.73
C ALA A 24 3.74 6.32 8.59
N LEU A 25 5.01 6.74 8.70
CA LEU A 25 5.36 7.95 9.43
C LEU A 25 4.84 9.22 8.74
N GLU A 26 4.98 9.31 7.41
CA GLU A 26 4.54 10.48 6.65
C GLU A 26 3.02 10.66 6.65
N LEU A 27 2.27 9.55 6.57
CA LEU A 27 0.81 9.57 6.56
C LEU A 27 0.19 9.56 7.96
N GLU A 28 0.99 9.53 9.03
CA GLU A 28 0.54 9.35 10.43
C GLU A 28 -0.34 8.10 10.60
N LEU A 29 -0.02 7.03 9.86
CA LEU A 29 -0.74 5.76 9.86
C LEU A 29 0.16 4.64 10.38
N THR A 30 -0.44 3.51 10.76
CA THR A 30 0.34 2.31 11.01
C THR A 30 0.67 1.61 9.69
N GLN A 31 1.80 0.91 9.64
CA GLN A 31 2.15 0.06 8.50
C GLN A 31 1.05 -0.97 8.18
N LEU A 32 0.38 -1.50 9.22
CA LEU A 32 -0.75 -2.41 9.08
C LEU A 32 -1.96 -1.73 8.40
N ALA A 33 -2.25 -0.47 8.75
CA ALA A 33 -3.34 0.29 8.13
C ALA A 33 -3.07 0.57 6.64
N ILE A 34 -1.82 0.87 6.27
CA ILE A 34 -1.41 1.05 4.88
C ILE A 34 -1.52 -0.26 4.10
N SER A 35 -0.98 -1.35 4.65
CA SER A 35 -1.05 -2.68 4.04
C SER A 35 -2.50 -3.11 3.81
N TYR A 36 -3.37 -2.91 4.81
CA TYR A 36 -4.80 -3.19 4.70
C TYR A 36 -5.47 -2.31 3.63
N ALA A 37 -5.19 -1.00 3.61
CA ALA A 37 -5.78 -0.07 2.64
C ALA A 37 -5.42 -0.45 1.19
N ILE A 38 -4.18 -0.87 0.96
CA ILE A 38 -3.71 -1.33 -0.35
C ILE A 38 -4.36 -2.67 -0.71
N ALA A 39 -4.35 -3.65 0.19
CA ALA A 39 -4.94 -4.97 -0.05
C ALA A 39 -6.44 -4.89 -0.38
N THR A 40 -7.20 -4.07 0.35
CA THR A 40 -8.62 -3.84 0.04
C THR A 40 -8.80 -3.17 -1.32
N LEU A 41 -7.91 -2.27 -1.73
CA LEU A 41 -8.01 -1.63 -3.04
C LEU A 41 -7.65 -2.59 -4.18
N GLU A 42 -6.62 -3.43 -4.00
CA GLU A 42 -6.28 -4.51 -4.94
C GLU A 42 -7.46 -5.48 -5.13
N GLU A 43 -8.15 -5.84 -4.04
CA GLU A 43 -9.35 -6.70 -4.07
C GLU A 43 -10.51 -6.05 -4.85
N GLU A 44 -10.80 -4.77 -4.58
CA GLU A 44 -11.91 -4.06 -5.25
C GLU A 44 -11.63 -3.81 -6.74
N LEU A 45 -10.36 -3.70 -7.13
CA LEU A 45 -9.94 -3.52 -8.53
C LEU A 45 -9.67 -4.83 -9.26
N ASP A 46 -9.65 -5.96 -8.55
CA ASP A 46 -9.21 -7.28 -9.05
C ASP A 46 -7.85 -7.23 -9.75
N VAL A 47 -6.90 -6.48 -9.18
CA VAL A 47 -5.55 -6.28 -9.72
C VAL A 47 -4.52 -6.18 -8.60
N SER A 48 -3.32 -6.70 -8.82
CA SER A 48 -2.19 -6.45 -7.92
C SER A 48 -1.43 -5.20 -8.36
N LEU A 49 -1.33 -4.23 -7.46
CA LEU A 49 -0.67 -2.94 -7.69
C LEU A 49 0.82 -2.99 -7.33
N PHE A 50 1.21 -3.88 -6.42
CA PHE A 50 2.61 -4.04 -6.00
C PHE A 50 3.05 -5.49 -6.14
N ALA A 51 4.21 -5.70 -6.78
CA ALA A 51 4.88 -6.99 -6.73
C ALA A 51 5.38 -7.23 -5.30
N ARG A 52 4.95 -8.33 -4.69
CA ARG A 52 5.53 -8.80 -3.43
C ARG A 52 6.88 -9.42 -3.77
N ASP A 53 7.92 -8.61 -3.80
CA ASP A 53 9.28 -9.11 -3.90
C ASP A 53 9.58 -9.85 -2.59
N ARG A 54 9.39 -11.17 -2.60
CA ARG A 54 10.11 -12.03 -1.67
C ARG A 54 11.54 -11.86 -2.11
N GLU A 55 12.31 -11.08 -1.36
CA GLU A 55 13.75 -10.97 -1.50
C GLU A 55 14.33 -12.39 -1.52
N LEU A 56 14.47 -12.94 -2.73
CA LEU A 56 15.28 -14.12 -3.02
C LEU A 56 16.69 -13.57 -3.12
N THR A 57 17.27 -13.29 -1.96
CA THR A 57 18.71 -13.23 -1.80
C THR A 57 19.25 -14.62 -2.13
N ALA A 58 19.57 -14.82 -3.40
CA ALA A 58 20.40 -15.91 -3.90
C ALA A 58 21.87 -15.46 -3.92
#